data_AF-A0A1M6RR21-F1
#
_entry.id   AF-A0A1M6RR21-F1
#
_cell.length_a   1.000
_cell.length_b   1.000
_cell.length_c   1.000
_cell.angle_alpha   90.00
_cell.angle_beta   90.00
_cell.angle_gamma   90.00
#
_symmetry.space_group_name_H-M   'P 1'
#
loop_
_entity.id
_entity.type
_entity.pdbx_description
1 polymer ?
#
loop_
_entity_poly.entity_id
_entity_poly.type
_entity_poly.pdbx_seq_one_letter_code
_entity_poly.pdbx_strand_id
1 'polypeptide(L)'
;MKKEKIMRRLVIKSFHIDKVEYGEKSSIKNGVLKIDKKLDDYFTSSEDIFEKIKINIIEPGNYDIEINNIMDIIPISTKVLGRLGEGITHTLTGVYVLLTGADSEGIQLSNFGSSNGILREKLIFNRAGTPSRNDYIIHFDVILKSGLHIDRRITTAIHKTCDEFIQIYRNILKQLDGRTATESHEFFDKIRPGKKKIVIVKQVGGQGAMHDNQLFPDEPSGIKGGWSNIDLGNVPIILSPNEYRDGALKAMT
;
A
#
# COMPACT_ATOMS: atom_id res chain seq x y z
N MET A 1 -16.40 40.28 -5.19
CA MET A 1 -15.40 39.22 -4.85
C MET A 1 -15.66 38.00 -5.71
N LYS A 2 -14.65 37.43 -6.37
CA LYS A 2 -14.82 36.18 -7.14
C LYS A 2 -15.14 35.03 -6.18
N LYS A 3 -16.19 34.25 -6.46
CA LYS A 3 -16.64 33.13 -5.61
C LYS A 3 -15.65 31.96 -5.63
N GLU A 4 -15.63 31.17 -4.57
CA GLU A 4 -14.87 29.91 -4.51
C GLU A 4 -15.36 28.98 -5.63
N LYS A 5 -14.42 28.34 -6.34
CA LYS A 5 -14.72 27.39 -7.41
C LYS A 5 -14.27 26.01 -6.98
N ILE A 6 -15.20 25.07 -6.90
CA ILE A 6 -14.91 23.64 -6.71
C ILE A 6 -14.41 23.09 -8.05
N MET A 7 -13.22 22.51 -8.05
CA MET A 7 -12.61 21.90 -9.22
C MET A 7 -12.90 20.41 -9.29
N ARG A 8 -12.74 19.71 -8.16
CA ARG A 8 -12.88 18.26 -8.04
C ARG A 8 -13.47 17.90 -6.68
N ARG A 9 -14.13 16.75 -6.62
CA ARG A 9 -14.64 16.13 -5.39
C ARG A 9 -14.14 14.69 -5.33
N LEU A 10 -13.54 14.33 -4.21
CA LEU A 10 -13.14 12.98 -3.87
C LEU A 10 -13.96 12.53 -2.66
N VAL A 11 -14.56 11.35 -2.74
CA VAL A 11 -15.25 10.69 -1.64
C VAL A 11 -14.48 9.43 -1.28
N ILE A 12 -14.00 9.34 -0.04
CA ILE A 12 -13.35 8.14 0.48
C ILE A 12 -14.33 7.46 1.43
N LYS A 13 -14.62 6.18 1.16
CA LYS A 13 -15.52 5.34 1.95
C LYS A 13 -14.75 4.21 2.58
N SER A 14 -14.83 4.12 3.90
CA SER A 14 -14.09 3.14 4.69
C SER A 14 -14.96 1.93 4.99
N PHE A 15 -14.37 0.74 4.99
CA PHE A 15 -14.98 -0.51 5.42
C PHE A 15 -14.10 -1.12 6.49
N HIS A 16 -14.55 -1.06 7.75
CA HIS A 16 -13.77 -1.56 8.87
C HIS A 16 -13.71 -3.09 8.89
N ILE A 17 -12.53 -3.63 9.19
CA ILE A 17 -12.26 -5.05 9.40
C ILE A 17 -12.04 -5.28 10.89
N ASP A 18 -12.93 -6.06 11.49
CA ASP A 18 -12.89 -6.48 12.88
C ASP A 18 -12.02 -7.73 13.09
N LYS A 19 -11.89 -8.56 12.05
CA LYS A 19 -11.13 -9.82 12.11
C LYS A 19 -10.52 -10.21 10.77
N VAL A 20 -9.29 -10.69 10.82
CA VAL A 20 -8.66 -11.39 9.68
C VAL A 20 -8.48 -12.86 10.03
N GLU A 21 -8.86 -13.76 9.14
CA GLU A 21 -8.70 -15.21 9.34
C GLU A 21 -8.36 -15.95 8.04
N TYR A 22 -7.81 -17.15 8.15
CA TYR A 22 -7.64 -18.02 6.98
C TYR A 22 -8.96 -18.68 6.59
N GLY A 23 -9.18 -18.84 5.29
CA GLY A 23 -10.34 -19.52 4.74
C GLY A 23 -10.02 -20.31 3.47
N GLU A 24 -11.03 -20.99 2.92
CA GLU A 24 -10.89 -21.70 1.63
C GLU A 24 -10.88 -20.76 0.42
N LYS A 25 -11.39 -19.54 0.57
CA LYS A 25 -11.48 -18.52 -0.47
C LYS A 25 -11.31 -17.13 0.13
N SER A 26 -10.64 -16.25 -0.61
CA SER A 26 -10.51 -14.85 -0.23
C SER A 26 -11.86 -14.14 -0.30
N SER A 27 -12.23 -13.44 0.77
CA SER A 27 -13.52 -12.74 0.87
C SER A 27 -13.48 -11.62 1.89
N ILE A 28 -14.40 -10.66 1.77
CA ILE A 28 -14.68 -9.63 2.77
C ILE A 28 -16.17 -9.67 3.05
N LYS A 29 -16.57 -10.00 4.28
CA LYS A 29 -17.98 -10.08 4.67
C LYS A 29 -18.16 -9.77 6.15
N ASN A 30 -19.09 -8.86 6.46
CA ASN A 30 -19.49 -8.53 7.83
C ASN A 30 -18.28 -8.23 8.76
N GLY A 31 -17.35 -7.38 8.32
CA GLY A 31 -16.15 -7.04 9.09
C GLY A 31 -15.08 -8.13 9.14
N VAL A 32 -15.27 -9.27 8.48
CA VAL A 32 -14.27 -10.36 8.43
C VAL A 32 -13.60 -10.40 7.06
N LEU A 33 -12.27 -10.28 7.03
CA LEU A 33 -11.45 -10.53 5.85
C LEU A 33 -10.88 -11.95 5.92
N LYS A 34 -11.15 -12.75 4.90
CA LYS A 34 -10.59 -14.11 4.78
C LYS A 34 -9.46 -14.15 3.76
N ILE A 35 -8.37 -14.82 4.12
CA ILE A 35 -7.24 -15.09 3.24
C ILE A 35 -7.30 -16.55 2.78
N ASP A 36 -7.33 -16.80 1.48
CA ASP A 36 -7.19 -18.15 0.93
C ASP A 36 -5.81 -18.73 1.26
N LYS A 37 -5.82 -19.90 1.91
CA LYS A 37 -4.62 -20.63 2.35
C LYS A 37 -3.70 -21.10 1.22
N LYS A 38 -4.14 -21.04 -0.04
CA LYS A 38 -3.33 -21.47 -1.20
C LYS A 38 -2.56 -20.32 -1.86
N LEU A 39 -2.73 -19.09 -1.38
CA LEU A 39 -2.13 -17.92 -2.01
C LEU A 39 -0.61 -17.87 -1.83
N ASP A 40 -0.08 -18.40 -0.72
CA ASP A 40 1.35 -18.55 -0.50
C ASP A 40 2.03 -19.37 -1.60
N ASP A 41 1.50 -20.55 -1.91
CA ASP A 41 2.02 -21.42 -2.97
C ASP A 41 1.86 -20.78 -4.36
N TYR A 42 0.71 -20.13 -4.60
CA TYR A 42 0.42 -19.43 -5.86
C TYR A 42 1.43 -18.31 -6.13
N PHE A 43 1.66 -17.43 -5.16
CA PHE A 43 2.60 -16.31 -5.32
C PHE A 43 4.06 -16.75 -5.25
N THR A 44 4.40 -17.80 -4.49
CA THR A 44 5.75 -18.38 -4.53
C THR A 44 6.12 -18.85 -5.94
N SER A 45 5.15 -19.38 -6.68
CA SER A 45 5.37 -19.89 -8.04
C SER A 45 5.17 -18.85 -9.14
N SER A 46 4.88 -17.59 -8.81
CA SER A 46 4.52 -16.58 -9.81
C SER A 46 5.74 -16.01 -10.55
N GLU A 47 6.91 -16.02 -9.93
CA GLU A 47 8.18 -15.62 -10.55
C GLU A 47 9.34 -16.52 -10.11
N ASP A 48 10.30 -16.76 -11.01
CA ASP A 48 11.45 -17.64 -10.77
C ASP A 48 12.43 -17.12 -9.69
N ILE A 49 12.32 -15.85 -9.30
CA ILE A 49 13.21 -15.22 -8.30
C ILE A 49 12.82 -15.56 -6.85
N PHE A 50 11.58 -16.02 -6.63
CA PHE A 50 11.09 -16.33 -5.30
C PHE A 50 11.50 -17.75 -4.89
N GLU A 51 12.11 -17.86 -3.72
CA GLU A 51 12.28 -19.14 -3.03
C GLU A 51 10.99 -19.47 -2.27
N LYS A 52 10.42 -18.46 -1.60
CA LYS A 52 9.21 -18.62 -0.81
C LYS A 52 8.50 -17.28 -0.57
N ILE A 53 7.18 -17.29 -0.64
CA ILE A 53 6.32 -16.22 -0.14
C ILE A 53 5.44 -16.79 0.97
N LYS A 54 5.41 -16.14 2.14
CA LYS A 54 4.51 -16.48 3.23
C LYS A 54 3.53 -15.36 3.48
N ILE A 55 2.25 -15.71 3.69
CA ILE A 55 1.20 -14.75 4.00
C ILE A 55 0.68 -15.08 5.42
N ASN A 56 1.18 -14.33 6.40
CA ASN A 56 0.86 -14.53 7.81
C ASN A 56 -0.19 -13.52 8.29
N ILE A 57 -0.98 -13.91 9.28
CA ILE A 57 -1.88 -12.99 10.00
C ILE A 57 -1.22 -12.66 11.33
N ILE A 58 -0.94 -11.37 11.54
CA ILE A 58 -0.47 -10.83 12.81
C ILE A 58 -1.66 -10.15 13.48
N GLU A 59 -2.11 -10.74 14.58
CA GLU A 59 -3.20 -10.20 15.37
C GLU A 59 -2.75 -8.97 16.18
N PRO A 60 -3.66 -8.03 16.49
CA PRO A 60 -3.39 -6.94 17.40
C PRO A 60 -2.75 -7.41 18.71
N GLY A 61 -1.62 -6.81 19.08
CA GLY A 61 -0.85 -7.18 20.27
C GLY A 61 0.18 -8.29 20.07
N ASN A 62 0.11 -9.08 18.99
CA ASN A 62 1.09 -10.13 18.71
C ASN A 62 2.30 -9.60 17.92
N TYR A 63 3.10 -8.74 18.56
CA TYR A 63 4.21 -8.04 17.90
C TYR A 63 5.61 -8.52 18.33
N ASP A 64 5.70 -9.57 19.16
CA ASP A 64 6.97 -10.19 19.56
C ASP A 64 7.38 -11.29 18.57
N ILE A 65 7.38 -10.91 17.29
CA ILE A 65 7.71 -11.78 16.17
C ILE A 65 8.91 -11.21 15.42
N GLU A 66 9.75 -12.11 14.92
CA GLU A 66 10.86 -11.72 14.06
C GLU A 66 10.36 -11.47 12.63
N ILE A 67 10.76 -10.33 12.07
CA ILE A 67 10.44 -9.93 10.70
C ILE A 67 11.72 -9.65 9.92
N ASN A 68 11.65 -9.93 8.62
CA ASN A 68 12.63 -9.44 7.66
C ASN A 68 12.48 -7.93 7.46
N ASN A 69 13.37 -7.35 6.67
CA ASN A 69 13.38 -5.94 6.34
C ASN A 69 12.01 -5.48 5.82
N ILE A 70 11.44 -4.47 6.48
CA ILE A 70 10.20 -3.82 6.06
C ILE A 70 10.48 -3.05 4.77
N MET A 71 9.79 -3.42 3.70
CA MET A 71 9.84 -2.75 2.41
C MET A 71 8.65 -1.78 2.24
N ASP A 72 7.49 -2.10 2.81
CA ASP A 72 6.32 -1.20 2.76
C ASP A 72 5.22 -1.58 3.77
N ILE A 73 4.35 -0.62 4.04
CA ILE A 73 3.09 -0.78 4.76
C ILE A 73 1.99 -0.22 3.86
N ILE A 74 1.17 -1.12 3.32
CA ILE A 74 0.28 -0.80 2.21
C ILE A 74 -1.18 -0.83 2.68
N PRO A 75 -1.94 0.27 2.50
CA PRO A 75 -3.37 0.24 2.72
C PRO A 75 -4.09 -0.53 1.61
N ILE A 76 -5.18 -1.23 1.94
CA ILE A 76 -6.00 -1.92 0.95
C ILE A 76 -7.09 -0.94 0.49
N SER A 77 -6.84 -0.26 -0.63
CA SER A 77 -7.73 0.76 -1.18
C SER A 77 -7.94 0.54 -2.67
N THR A 78 -9.12 0.90 -3.17
CA THR A 78 -9.46 0.73 -4.58
C THR A 78 -10.29 1.87 -5.16
N LYS A 79 -10.04 2.17 -6.43
CA LYS A 79 -10.82 3.13 -7.18
C LYS A 79 -12.10 2.52 -7.71
N VAL A 80 -13.24 3.04 -7.26
CA VAL A 80 -14.58 2.58 -7.69
C VAL A 80 -15.11 3.42 -8.83
N LEU A 81 -14.91 4.73 -8.78
CA LEU A 81 -15.37 5.66 -9.81
C LEU A 81 -14.40 6.82 -9.96
N GLY A 82 -14.08 7.20 -11.20
CA GLY A 82 -13.18 8.31 -11.51
C GLY A 82 -11.72 7.89 -11.53
N ARG A 83 -10.82 8.85 -11.34
CA ARG A 83 -9.36 8.68 -11.30
C ARG A 83 -8.78 9.22 -10.01
N LEU A 84 -7.52 8.96 -9.71
CA LEU A 84 -6.91 9.45 -8.47
C LEU A 84 -7.16 10.94 -8.26
N GLY A 85 -7.66 11.30 -7.07
CA GLY A 85 -8.00 12.66 -6.66
C GLY A 85 -9.44 13.12 -6.95
N GLU A 86 -10.27 12.32 -7.63
CA GLU A 86 -11.69 12.63 -7.85
C GLU A 86 -12.58 11.39 -7.94
N GLY A 87 -13.87 11.53 -7.69
CA GLY A 87 -14.81 10.41 -7.71
C GLY A 87 -14.86 9.67 -6.38
N ILE A 88 -14.91 8.33 -6.41
CA ILE A 88 -15.13 7.48 -5.24
C ILE A 88 -14.00 6.46 -5.09
N THR A 89 -13.45 6.43 -3.88
CA THR A 89 -12.45 5.45 -3.46
C THR A 89 -12.99 4.67 -2.27
N HIS A 90 -12.89 3.35 -2.31
CA HIS A 90 -13.15 2.49 -1.16
C HIS A 90 -11.83 2.12 -0.49
N THR A 91 -11.80 2.06 0.83
CA THR A 91 -10.60 1.69 1.60
C THR A 91 -10.97 0.79 2.77
N LEU A 92 -10.09 -0.13 3.14
CA LEU A 92 -10.23 -0.90 4.37
C LEU A 92 -9.58 -0.15 5.54
N THR A 93 -10.20 -0.23 6.70
CA THR A 93 -9.61 0.17 8.00
C THR A 93 -9.57 -1.04 8.93
N GLY A 94 -8.75 -0.98 9.99
CA GLY A 94 -8.55 -2.13 10.89
C GLY A 94 -7.62 -3.22 10.33
N VAL A 95 -7.09 -3.04 9.11
CA VAL A 95 -6.13 -3.97 8.50
C VAL A 95 -5.15 -3.25 7.54
N TYR A 96 -3.89 -3.68 7.57
CA TYR A 96 -2.84 -3.24 6.65
C TYR A 96 -2.05 -4.44 6.11
N VAL A 97 -1.41 -4.28 4.95
CA VAL A 97 -0.42 -5.24 4.46
C VAL A 97 0.97 -4.77 4.85
N LEU A 98 1.76 -5.62 5.50
CA LEU A 98 3.17 -5.40 5.77
C LEU A 98 3.98 -6.24 4.79
N LEU A 99 4.72 -5.59 3.89
CA LEU A 99 5.62 -6.24 2.95
C LEU A 99 7.02 -6.29 3.55
N THR A 100 7.57 -7.50 3.69
CA THR A 100 8.96 -7.69 4.12
C THR A 100 9.71 -8.59 3.16
N GLY A 101 11.04 -8.56 3.21
CA GLY A 101 11.81 -9.61 2.56
C GLY A 101 13.30 -9.68 2.87
N ALA A 102 13.86 -10.83 2.54
CA ALA A 102 15.26 -11.20 2.63
C ALA A 102 15.58 -12.22 1.50
N ASP A 103 16.85 -12.58 1.33
CA ASP A 103 17.20 -13.78 0.58
C ASP A 103 17.24 -15.03 1.47
N SER A 104 17.44 -16.19 0.85
CA SER A 104 17.49 -17.51 1.51
C SER A 104 18.71 -17.69 2.43
N GLU A 105 19.74 -16.85 2.31
CA GLU A 105 20.90 -16.81 3.21
C GLU A 105 20.69 -15.83 4.37
N GLY A 106 19.51 -15.19 4.45
CA GLY A 106 19.15 -14.22 5.48
C GLY A 106 19.66 -12.81 5.22
N ILE A 107 20.24 -12.54 4.04
CA ILE A 107 20.68 -11.21 3.65
C ILE A 107 19.43 -10.36 3.39
N GLN A 108 19.36 -9.24 4.10
CA GLN A 108 18.20 -8.35 4.05
C GLN A 108 18.18 -7.56 2.74
N LEU A 109 16.97 -7.31 2.20
CA LEU A 109 16.85 -6.69 0.89
C LEU A 109 17.29 -5.22 0.87
N SER A 110 17.13 -4.48 1.98
CA SER A 110 17.63 -3.11 2.14
C SER A 110 18.80 -3.02 3.12
N ASN A 111 19.86 -2.35 2.69
CA ASN A 111 21.09 -2.14 3.46
C ASN A 111 21.10 -0.82 4.25
N PHE A 112 20.13 0.08 4.04
CA PHE A 112 20.04 1.35 4.77
C PHE A 112 18.85 1.32 5.74
N GLY A 113 19.13 1.43 7.05
CA GLY A 113 18.11 1.61 8.08
C GLY A 113 17.49 0.33 8.67
N SER A 114 18.25 -0.77 8.72
CA SER A 114 17.93 -2.08 9.33
C SER A 114 16.56 -2.17 10.06
N SER A 115 15.51 -2.46 9.30
CA SER A 115 14.14 -2.60 9.79
C SER A 115 13.75 -4.06 10.11
N ASN A 116 14.69 -5.00 10.01
CA ASN A 116 14.51 -6.40 10.42
C ASN A 116 14.72 -6.59 11.93
N GLY A 117 14.20 -7.68 12.49
CA GLY A 117 14.24 -8.02 13.91
C GLY A 117 12.84 -8.09 14.52
N ILE A 118 12.69 -7.80 15.82
CA ILE A 118 11.39 -7.90 16.49
C ILE A 118 10.45 -6.77 16.06
N LEU A 119 9.28 -7.11 15.52
CA LEU A 119 8.32 -6.16 14.95
C LEU A 119 7.97 -4.99 15.89
N ARG A 120 7.73 -5.25 17.18
CA ARG A 120 7.39 -4.19 18.17
C ARG A 120 8.46 -3.11 18.32
N GLU A 121 9.72 -3.43 18.00
CA GLU A 121 10.87 -2.52 18.09
C GLU A 121 11.11 -1.76 16.78
N LYS A 122 10.65 -2.33 15.66
CA LYS A 122 10.92 -1.83 14.31
C LYS A 122 9.78 -0.99 13.74
N LEU A 123 8.54 -1.32 14.09
CA LEU A 123 7.36 -0.61 13.59
C LEU A 123 6.84 0.44 14.59
N ILE A 124 6.72 1.68 14.13
CA ILE A 124 6.07 2.74 14.90
C ILE A 124 4.56 2.77 14.57
N PHE A 125 3.75 2.27 15.49
CA PHE A 125 2.29 2.24 15.39
C PHE A 125 1.63 3.61 15.60
N ASN A 126 0.36 3.71 15.21
CA ASN A 126 -0.52 4.88 15.43
C ASN A 126 -0.02 6.18 14.79
N ARG A 127 0.56 6.11 13.59
CA ARG A 127 0.91 7.28 12.77
C ARG A 127 0.17 7.25 11.45
N ALA A 128 0.03 8.40 10.82
CA ALA A 128 -0.50 8.46 9.46
C ALA A 128 0.37 7.59 8.53
N GLY A 129 -0.24 6.56 7.93
CA GLY A 129 0.45 5.60 7.08
C GLY A 129 1.01 4.37 7.80
N THR A 130 0.82 4.21 9.11
CA THR A 130 1.17 2.98 9.84
C THR A 130 -0.03 2.39 10.57
N PRO A 131 -0.05 1.07 10.84
CA PRO A 131 -1.16 0.44 11.53
C PRO A 131 -1.32 0.98 12.95
N SER A 132 -2.56 1.02 13.43
CA SER A 132 -2.84 1.18 14.84
C SER A 132 -2.45 -0.06 15.64
N ARG A 133 -2.39 0.04 16.97
CA ARG A 133 -2.18 -1.13 17.84
C ARG A 133 -3.35 -2.10 17.87
N ASN A 134 -4.50 -1.69 17.32
CA ASN A 134 -5.71 -2.49 17.26
C ASN A 134 -5.96 -3.06 15.85
N ASP A 135 -5.09 -2.73 14.89
CA ASP A 135 -5.24 -3.18 13.51
C ASP A 135 -4.57 -4.54 13.32
N TYR A 136 -5.19 -5.39 12.51
CA TYR A 136 -4.56 -6.58 11.99
C TYR A 136 -3.48 -6.21 10.97
N ILE A 137 -2.42 -7.00 10.91
CA ILE A 137 -1.41 -6.90 9.86
C ILE A 137 -1.41 -8.20 9.06
N ILE A 138 -1.62 -8.09 7.75
CA ILE A 138 -1.38 -9.16 6.80
C ILE A 138 0.10 -9.07 6.41
N HIS A 139 0.90 -9.98 6.93
CA HIS A 139 2.34 -10.00 6.71
C HIS A 139 2.67 -10.81 5.46
N PHE A 140 3.02 -10.10 4.40
CA PHE A 140 3.47 -10.65 3.12
C PHE A 140 5.00 -10.69 3.13
N ASP A 141 5.56 -11.85 3.48
CA ASP A 141 7.00 -12.04 3.66
C ASP A 141 7.61 -12.76 2.46
N VAL A 142 8.59 -12.13 1.81
CA VAL A 142 9.23 -12.63 0.60
C VAL A 142 10.65 -13.08 0.89
N ILE A 143 10.93 -14.35 0.58
CA ILE A 143 12.27 -14.92 0.57
C ILE A 143 12.70 -15.14 -0.87
N LEU A 144 13.78 -14.48 -1.26
CA LEU A 144 14.39 -14.62 -2.58
C LEU A 144 15.35 -15.82 -2.63
N LYS A 145 15.57 -16.34 -3.84
CA LYS A 145 16.67 -17.28 -4.10
C LYS A 145 18.03 -16.63 -3.83
N SER A 146 18.98 -17.42 -3.36
CA SER A 146 20.32 -16.91 -2.99
C SER A 146 21.13 -16.51 -4.23
N GLY A 147 22.08 -15.59 -4.02
CA GLY A 147 23.00 -15.14 -5.08
C GLY A 147 22.39 -14.20 -6.13
N LEU A 148 21.14 -13.75 -5.94
CA LEU A 148 20.53 -12.75 -6.80
C LEU A 148 21.10 -11.35 -6.53
N HIS A 149 21.44 -10.63 -7.59
CA HIS A 149 21.81 -9.22 -7.49
C HIS A 149 20.55 -8.35 -7.37
N ILE A 150 20.31 -7.76 -6.20
CA ILE A 150 19.13 -6.92 -5.93
C ILE A 150 19.20 -5.62 -6.74
N ASP A 151 18.45 -5.59 -7.84
CA ASP A 151 18.28 -4.43 -8.70
C ASP A 151 16.83 -3.90 -8.67
N ARG A 152 16.56 -2.86 -9.47
CA ARG A 152 15.22 -2.25 -9.55
C ARG A 152 14.18 -3.24 -10.05
N ARG A 153 14.55 -4.19 -10.92
CA ARG A 153 13.62 -5.17 -11.49
C ARG A 153 13.14 -6.12 -10.41
N ILE A 154 14.05 -6.65 -9.58
CA ILE A 154 13.71 -7.50 -8.44
C ILE A 154 12.81 -6.76 -7.46
N THR A 155 13.17 -5.52 -7.09
CA THR A 155 12.36 -4.73 -6.15
C THR A 155 10.96 -4.47 -6.71
N THR A 156 10.87 -4.15 -8.01
CA THR A 156 9.58 -3.92 -8.69
C THR A 156 8.75 -5.20 -8.76
N ALA A 157 9.38 -6.35 -9.02
CA ALA A 157 8.71 -7.66 -9.06
C ALA A 157 8.09 -8.03 -7.70
N ILE A 158 8.83 -7.82 -6.60
CA ILE A 158 8.33 -8.07 -5.23
C ILE A 158 7.07 -7.22 -4.95
N HIS A 159 7.17 -5.91 -5.19
CA HIS A 159 6.06 -5.00 -4.95
C HIS A 159 4.87 -5.27 -5.86
N LYS A 160 5.12 -5.61 -7.13
CA LYS A 160 4.08 -5.99 -8.09
C LYS A 160 3.35 -7.27 -7.65
N THR A 161 4.09 -8.28 -7.18
CA THR A 161 3.52 -9.54 -6.67
C THR A 161 2.65 -9.27 -5.43
N CYS A 162 3.11 -8.42 -4.52
CA CYS A 162 2.30 -7.97 -3.37
C CYS A 162 1.06 -7.16 -3.82
N ASP A 163 1.20 -6.30 -4.83
CA ASP A 163 0.08 -5.52 -5.39
C ASP A 163 -0.98 -6.43 -6.04
N GLU A 164 -0.56 -7.52 -6.68
CA GLU A 164 -1.45 -8.55 -7.23
C GLU A 164 -2.22 -9.30 -6.13
N PHE A 165 -1.57 -9.60 -5.00
CA PHE A 165 -2.26 -10.10 -3.80
C PHE A 165 -3.32 -9.11 -3.30
N ILE A 166 -2.95 -7.84 -3.17
CA ILE A 166 -3.89 -6.78 -2.74
C ILE A 166 -5.03 -6.61 -3.75
N GLN A 167 -4.75 -6.79 -5.04
CA GLN A 167 -5.75 -6.66 -6.10
C GLN A 167 -6.92 -7.65 -5.95
N ILE A 168 -6.69 -8.83 -5.36
CA ILE A 168 -7.76 -9.78 -5.03
C ILE A 168 -8.81 -9.10 -4.15
N TYR A 169 -8.38 -8.41 -3.10
CA TYR A 169 -9.27 -7.70 -2.17
C TYR A 169 -9.83 -6.41 -2.76
N ARG A 170 -9.05 -5.69 -3.56
CA ARG A 170 -9.56 -4.51 -4.30
C ARG A 170 -10.73 -4.90 -5.20
N ASN A 171 -10.62 -6.02 -5.92
CA ASN A 171 -11.70 -6.51 -6.79
C ASN A 171 -12.98 -6.82 -6.00
N ILE A 172 -12.87 -7.39 -4.80
CA ILE A 172 -14.01 -7.61 -3.89
C ILE A 172 -14.56 -6.27 -3.40
N LEU A 173 -13.69 -5.37 -2.95
CA LEU A 173 -14.03 -4.07 -2.38
C LEU A 173 -14.73 -3.14 -3.37
N LYS A 174 -14.39 -3.23 -4.67
CA LYS A 174 -15.09 -2.51 -5.76
C LYS A 174 -16.57 -2.91 -5.88
N GLN A 175 -16.92 -4.14 -5.52
CA GLN A 175 -18.29 -4.65 -5.63
C GLN A 175 -19.14 -4.35 -4.39
N LEU A 176 -18.54 -3.87 -3.30
CA LEU A 176 -19.30 -3.55 -2.09
C LEU A 176 -20.19 -2.32 -2.31
N ASP A 177 -21.40 -2.37 -1.76
CA ASP A 177 -22.29 -1.21 -1.77
C ASP A 177 -21.74 -0.12 -0.85
N GLY A 178 -21.31 0.99 -1.43
CA GLY A 178 -20.77 2.13 -0.69
C GLY A 178 -21.73 2.77 0.33
N ARG A 179 -23.01 2.38 0.40
CA ARG A 179 -23.93 2.77 1.50
C ARG A 179 -23.69 2.00 2.79
N THR A 180 -23.01 0.85 2.71
CA THR A 180 -22.65 0.00 3.85
C THR A 180 -21.29 0.35 4.44
N ALA A 181 -20.63 1.39 3.93
CA ALA A 181 -19.37 1.90 4.47
C ALA A 181 -19.54 2.32 5.94
N THR A 182 -18.54 2.00 6.76
CA THR A 182 -18.52 2.37 8.18
C THR A 182 -18.26 3.87 8.35
N GLU A 183 -17.51 4.47 7.43
CA GLU A 183 -17.25 5.91 7.40
C GLU A 183 -17.26 6.43 5.95
N SER A 184 -17.57 7.72 5.78
CA SER A 184 -17.54 8.39 4.48
C SER A 184 -17.06 9.83 4.63
N HIS A 185 -16.02 10.19 3.91
CA HIS A 185 -15.41 11.52 3.95
C HIS A 185 -15.37 12.16 2.57
N GLU A 186 -15.72 13.44 2.49
CA GLU A 186 -15.68 14.21 1.26
C GLU A 186 -14.58 15.26 1.28
N PHE A 187 -13.84 15.33 0.18
CA PHE A 187 -12.74 16.25 -0.01
C PHE A 187 -12.88 17.01 -1.30
N PHE A 188 -12.70 18.32 -1.22
CA PHE A 188 -12.90 19.22 -2.34
C PHE A 188 -11.61 19.94 -2.69
N ASP A 189 -11.20 19.83 -3.94
CA ASP A 189 -10.19 20.69 -4.52
C ASP A 189 -10.85 22.02 -4.92
N LYS A 190 -10.37 23.13 -4.35
CA LYS A 190 -11.06 24.43 -4.36
C LYS A 190 -10.10 25.55 -4.75
N ILE A 191 -10.46 26.32 -5.77
CA ILE A 191 -9.79 27.59 -6.07
C ILE A 191 -10.44 28.67 -5.22
N ARG A 192 -9.62 29.37 -4.42
CA ARG A 192 -10.02 30.50 -3.57
C ARG A 192 -9.40 31.81 -4.10
N PRO A 193 -10.11 32.55 -4.97
CA PRO A 193 -9.59 33.79 -5.56
C PRO A 193 -9.18 34.82 -4.50
N GLY A 194 -8.03 35.45 -4.69
CA GLY A 194 -7.51 36.49 -3.78
C GLY A 194 -6.95 35.97 -2.45
N LYS A 195 -6.91 34.64 -2.23
CA LYS A 195 -6.20 34.04 -1.09
C LYS A 195 -4.77 33.67 -1.47
N LYS A 196 -3.90 33.56 -0.46
CA LYS A 196 -2.51 33.09 -0.65
C LYS A 196 -2.52 31.68 -1.25
N LYS A 197 -1.65 31.44 -2.23
CA LYS A 197 -1.40 30.11 -2.78
C LYS A 197 -0.33 29.44 -1.91
N ILE A 198 -0.60 28.23 -1.46
CA ILE A 198 0.32 27.43 -0.63
C ILE A 198 0.66 26.17 -1.41
N VAL A 199 1.94 25.81 -1.45
CA VAL A 199 2.45 24.55 -2.01
C VAL A 199 3.24 23.85 -0.92
N ILE A 200 3.01 22.55 -0.74
CA ILE A 200 3.82 21.71 0.14
C ILE A 200 4.82 20.97 -0.75
N VAL A 201 6.10 21.09 -0.44
CA VAL A 201 7.18 20.41 -1.17
C VAL A 201 7.57 19.16 -0.37
N LYS A 202 7.39 17.99 -0.97
CA LYS A 202 7.89 16.71 -0.46
C LYS A 202 9.04 16.27 -1.36
N GLN A 203 10.24 16.18 -0.79
CA GLN A 203 11.38 15.57 -1.47
C GLN A 203 11.30 14.05 -1.30
N VAL A 204 11.50 13.32 -2.38
CA VAL A 204 11.52 11.86 -2.39
C VAL A 204 12.87 11.35 -2.91
N GLY A 205 13.24 10.14 -2.51
CA GLY A 205 14.37 9.44 -3.11
C GLY A 205 14.12 9.17 -4.60
N GLY A 206 15.19 9.18 -5.37
CA GLY A 206 15.14 8.96 -6.81
C GLY A 206 16.43 8.36 -7.36
N GLN A 207 17.17 7.67 -6.50
CA GLN A 207 18.46 7.07 -6.84
C GLN A 207 18.61 5.73 -6.13
N GLY A 208 18.96 4.70 -6.89
CA GLY A 208 19.19 3.35 -6.39
C GLY A 208 18.04 2.39 -6.70
N ALA A 209 18.37 1.10 -6.72
CA ALA A 209 17.46 0.01 -7.08
C ALA A 209 16.15 0.01 -6.27
N MET A 210 16.23 0.41 -5.00
CA MET A 210 15.11 0.30 -4.06
C MET A 210 14.37 1.62 -3.82
N HIS A 211 15.03 2.78 -3.97
CA HIS A 211 14.44 4.08 -3.62
C HIS A 211 13.65 4.73 -4.76
N ASP A 212 13.01 3.93 -5.60
CA ASP A 212 12.06 4.44 -6.59
C ASP A 212 10.73 4.82 -5.92
N ASN A 213 9.97 5.65 -6.60
CA ASN A 213 8.62 6.03 -6.21
C ASN A 213 7.69 5.86 -7.41
N GLN A 214 6.58 5.18 -7.21
CA GLN A 214 5.54 5.02 -8.22
C GLN A 214 4.53 6.15 -8.09
N LEU A 215 4.27 6.82 -9.22
CA LEU A 215 3.38 7.96 -9.33
C LEU A 215 2.16 7.61 -10.18
N PHE A 216 0.99 8.04 -9.74
CA PHE A 216 -0.29 7.85 -10.44
C PHE A 216 -0.63 6.41 -10.87
N PRO A 217 -0.52 5.41 -9.98
CA PRO A 217 -1.02 4.07 -10.29
C PRO A 217 -2.53 4.06 -10.57
N ASP A 218 -3.00 2.99 -11.22
CA ASP A 218 -4.43 2.78 -11.53
C ASP A 218 -5.27 2.68 -10.24
N GLU A 219 -4.69 2.11 -9.19
CA GLU A 219 -5.29 1.94 -7.87
C GLU A 219 -4.54 2.77 -6.82
N PRO A 220 -5.21 3.31 -5.79
CA PRO A 220 -4.54 4.00 -4.69
C PRO A 220 -3.43 3.14 -4.08
N SER A 221 -2.22 3.71 -4.00
CA SER A 221 -1.02 3.01 -3.50
C SER A 221 -0.72 1.69 -4.22
N GLY A 222 -1.09 1.57 -5.50
CA GLY A 222 -0.77 0.43 -6.35
C GLY A 222 0.55 0.56 -7.12
N ILE A 223 0.87 -0.45 -7.92
CA ILE A 223 2.01 -0.47 -8.84
C ILE A 223 1.57 -0.33 -10.29
N LYS A 224 0.51 -1.06 -10.67
CA LYS A 224 0.05 -1.09 -12.06
C LYS A 224 -0.35 0.30 -12.56
N GLY A 225 0.06 0.65 -13.78
CA GLY A 225 -0.21 1.95 -14.41
C GLY A 225 0.66 3.09 -13.89
N GLY A 226 1.43 2.87 -12.81
CA GLY A 226 2.29 3.87 -12.20
C GLY A 226 3.48 4.25 -13.07
N TRP A 227 3.96 5.48 -12.86
CA TRP A 227 5.17 6.00 -13.46
C TRP A 227 6.30 6.01 -12.43
N SER A 228 7.42 5.39 -12.79
CA SER A 228 8.65 5.47 -12.01
C SER A 228 9.16 6.91 -11.98
N ASN A 229 9.40 7.43 -10.77
CA ASN A 229 10.02 8.74 -10.59
C ASN A 229 11.44 8.80 -11.21
N ILE A 230 12.17 7.68 -11.17
CA ILE A 230 13.47 7.56 -11.83
C ILE A 230 13.33 7.67 -13.35
N ASP A 231 12.36 6.98 -13.96
CA ASP A 231 12.14 7.02 -15.41
C ASP A 231 11.66 8.39 -15.89
N LEU A 232 10.97 9.13 -15.03
CA LEU A 232 10.61 10.54 -15.27
C LEU A 232 11.82 11.49 -15.16
N GLY A 233 13.01 11.00 -14.81
CA GLY A 233 14.22 11.80 -14.66
C GLY A 233 14.23 12.66 -13.40
N ASN A 234 13.52 12.23 -12.34
CA ASN A 234 13.43 12.94 -11.06
C ASN A 234 12.94 14.40 -11.19
N VAL A 235 12.12 14.69 -12.20
CA VAL A 235 11.56 16.03 -12.40
C VAL A 235 10.48 16.33 -11.35
N PRO A 236 10.31 17.61 -10.95
CA PRO A 236 9.24 17.98 -10.02
C PRO A 236 7.85 17.67 -10.60
N ILE A 237 7.04 16.93 -9.84
CA ILE A 237 5.65 16.61 -10.16
C ILE A 237 4.71 17.36 -9.22
N ILE A 238 3.67 17.98 -9.76
CA ILE A 238 2.65 18.67 -8.98
C ILE A 238 1.46 17.73 -8.79
N LEU A 239 1.12 17.48 -7.52
CA LEU A 239 -0.08 16.77 -7.11
C LEU A 239 -1.08 17.74 -6.51
N SER A 240 -2.36 17.56 -6.84
CA SER A 240 -3.45 18.15 -6.06
C SER A 240 -3.49 17.49 -4.66
N PRO A 241 -4.05 18.19 -3.65
CA PRO A 241 -4.23 17.61 -2.32
C PRO A 241 -5.06 16.33 -2.34
N ASN A 242 -6.00 16.21 -3.29
CA ASN A 242 -6.82 15.02 -3.41
C ASN A 242 -6.04 13.87 -4.08
N GLU A 243 -5.23 14.10 -5.12
CA GLU A 243 -4.39 13.04 -5.71
C GLU A 243 -3.43 12.45 -4.67
N TYR A 244 -2.77 13.30 -3.87
CA TYR A 244 -1.90 12.82 -2.80
C TYR A 244 -2.66 12.00 -1.75
N ARG A 245 -3.85 12.47 -1.32
CA ARG A 245 -4.69 11.74 -0.35
C ARG A 245 -5.20 10.42 -0.92
N ASP A 246 -5.42 10.36 -2.23
CA ASP A 246 -5.96 9.20 -2.94
C ASP A 246 -4.85 8.24 -3.41
N GLY A 247 -3.66 8.31 -2.81
CA GLY A 247 -2.59 7.33 -3.04
C GLY A 247 -1.85 7.47 -4.36
N ALA A 248 -1.78 8.67 -4.94
CA ALA A 248 -1.03 8.92 -6.18
C ALA A 248 0.49 8.82 -6.04
N LEU A 249 1.02 8.64 -4.84
CA LEU A 249 2.44 8.42 -4.58
C LEU A 249 2.60 7.17 -3.71
N LYS A 250 3.37 6.21 -4.20
CA LYS A 250 3.79 5.00 -3.47
C LYS A 250 5.31 4.98 -3.40
N ALA A 251 5.85 4.86 -2.19
CA ALA A 251 7.27 4.60 -1.98
C ALA A 251 7.55 3.11 -2.17
N MET A 252 8.74 2.77 -2.65
CA MET A 252 9.17 1.37 -2.84
C MET A 252 10.11 0.87 -1.71
N THR A 253 10.35 1.73 -0.71
CA THR A 253 11.18 1.51 0.50
C THR A 253 10.65 2.28 1.68
#